data_AF-A0A7Z2ZW05-F1
#
_entry.id   AF-A0A7Z2ZW05-F1
#
_cell.length_a   1.000
_cell.length_b   1.000
_cell.length_c   1.000
_cell.angle_alpha   90.00
_cell.angle_beta   90.00
_cell.angle_gamma   90.00
#
_symmetry.space_group_name_H-M   'P 1'
#
loop_
_entity.id
_entity.type
_entity.pdbx_description
1 polymer ?
#
loop_
_entity_poly.entity_id
_entity_poly.type
_entity_poly.pdbx_seq_one_letter_code
_entity_poly.pdbx_strand_id
1 'polypeptide(L)'
;MPMETGHPFLERLGLDEMADARAIRRAYARELKLVDQQRDPDAFQDLRECYETALSWAAWDARRRAQAEAESAGDAAGSGAAPEAAAAPEAAAPAAQDAPPPAQVMTAPVPAGEPDAVADAAMAPAAQAGVAAASAPPVPDRQAPWDVGRALFHAFCAGLPGLEQRRLEPREQPWTDALRAALADERLLNFETRLSFEVHLAHLLADGWRSGHEFLFPACAQVFGWDSDRRALGRLGQAGQVLDLALEERASFFAQDVQQRTGQRNVLALLRQPDPPSDQRLAEGMGGLEQMMQRFPHWLPLIAPAAGIAAWRERYRQRHGRPFSLDDMPASAPAPAPRTRWGNAWVAWACVMGLVGSLRLFGGSGDGGSAAYRPAPSEAGRVVERLRREEAQDASRLGSADGGQAIERLRRGQVPGAAGPASAGAGPVAERRPAAQARPLTQAQLDDIGRRIDYKPGPDARTGPVKVRFQVRLDGEGKVADVKREEAIGDPAFAAAAEKAVRSAGPFAPATSKAFQLTYSGTVRKVRRPAPAPAPATSSESAPNPPEAAPEAAPAAQGDPQAR
;
A
#
# COMPACT_ATOMS: atom_id res chain seq x y z
N MET A 1 -31.01 27.20 8.02
CA MET A 1 -29.63 27.70 7.98
C MET A 1 -28.77 26.59 7.41
N PRO A 2 -28.45 26.57 6.11
CA PRO A 2 -27.49 25.62 5.57
C PRO A 2 -26.14 25.94 6.23
N MET A 3 -25.54 24.96 6.89
CA MET A 3 -24.17 25.07 7.38
C MET A 3 -23.28 25.04 6.14
N GLU A 4 -22.79 26.21 5.73
CA GLU A 4 -21.75 26.33 4.70
C GLU A 4 -20.61 25.40 5.09
N THR A 5 -20.22 24.53 4.15
CA THR A 5 -19.20 23.51 4.37
C THR A 5 -17.83 24.13 4.15
N GLY A 6 -17.55 25.23 4.85
CA GLY A 6 -16.32 26.01 4.71
C GLY A 6 -15.09 25.17 5.03
N HIS A 7 -14.06 25.28 4.20
CA HIS A 7 -12.76 24.70 4.49
C HIS A 7 -12.12 25.45 5.68
N PRO A 8 -11.76 24.77 6.79
CA PRO A 8 -11.31 25.44 8.02
C PRO A 8 -10.05 26.31 7.82
N PHE A 9 -9.19 25.94 6.86
CA PHE A 9 -8.00 26.72 6.51
C PHE A 9 -8.33 28.02 5.74
N LEU A 10 -9.44 28.07 4.98
CA LEU A 10 -9.91 29.30 4.32
C LEU A 10 -10.60 30.20 5.33
N GLU A 11 -11.41 29.63 6.23
CA GLU A 11 -12.04 30.37 7.33
C GLU A 11 -11.00 31.05 8.23
N ARG A 12 -9.90 30.34 8.57
CA ARG A 12 -8.80 30.90 9.35
C ARG A 12 -8.14 32.11 8.68
N LEU A 13 -8.12 32.14 7.34
CA LEU A 13 -7.61 33.25 6.52
C LEU A 13 -8.68 34.31 6.21
N GLY A 14 -9.94 34.09 6.63
CA GLY A 14 -11.07 34.95 6.30
C GLY A 14 -11.38 34.98 4.80
N LEU A 15 -11.33 33.83 4.15
CA LEU A 15 -11.55 33.65 2.71
C LEU A 15 -12.73 32.71 2.44
N ASP A 16 -13.36 32.89 1.28
CA ASP A 16 -14.40 32.02 0.75
C ASP A 16 -13.83 30.90 -0.15
N GLU A 17 -14.68 29.95 -0.54
CA GLU A 17 -14.35 28.84 -1.47
C GLU A 17 -14.14 29.29 -2.93
N MET A 18 -14.20 30.59 -3.23
CA MET A 18 -13.89 31.12 -4.55
C MET A 18 -12.53 31.83 -4.57
N ALA A 19 -11.82 31.89 -3.44
CA ALA A 19 -10.56 32.60 -3.29
C ALA A 19 -9.47 32.03 -4.21
N ASP A 20 -8.89 32.91 -5.04
CA ASP A 20 -7.75 32.57 -5.89
C ASP A 20 -6.41 32.63 -5.13
N ALA A 21 -5.36 32.14 -5.77
CA ALA A 21 -4.02 32.14 -5.19
C ALA A 21 -3.53 33.55 -4.79
N ARG A 22 -4.03 34.61 -5.44
CA ARG A 22 -3.65 36.00 -5.13
C ARG A 22 -4.37 36.50 -3.87
N ALA A 23 -5.64 36.16 -3.70
CA ALA A 23 -6.44 36.44 -2.50
C ALA A 23 -5.83 35.74 -1.28
N ILE A 24 -5.44 34.47 -1.43
CA ILE A 24 -4.76 33.69 -0.39
C ILE A 24 -3.46 34.36 0.08
N ARG A 25 -2.57 34.74 -0.84
CA ARG A 25 -1.32 35.45 -0.49
C ARG A 25 -1.58 36.79 0.21
N ARG A 26 -2.58 37.54 -0.25
CA ARG A 26 -2.97 38.81 0.40
C ARG A 26 -3.52 38.59 1.81
N ALA A 27 -4.31 37.55 2.03
CA ALA A 27 -4.85 37.22 3.35
C ALA A 27 -3.75 36.80 4.32
N TYR A 28 -2.86 35.89 3.89
CA TYR A 28 -1.71 35.49 4.68
C TYR A 28 -0.84 36.68 5.08
N ALA A 29 -0.55 37.61 4.16
CA ALA A 29 0.22 38.81 4.47
C ALA A 29 -0.48 39.79 5.44
N ARG A 30 -1.82 39.77 5.52
CA ARG A 30 -2.56 40.54 6.54
C ARG A 30 -2.45 39.87 7.90
N GLU A 31 -2.73 38.57 7.98
CA GLU A 31 -2.66 37.78 9.21
C GLU A 31 -1.24 37.75 9.80
N LEU A 32 -0.22 37.66 8.94
CA LEU A 32 1.18 37.65 9.35
C LEU A 32 1.60 38.94 10.09
N LYS A 33 0.94 40.08 9.84
CA LYS A 33 1.20 41.33 10.55
C LYS A 33 0.59 41.36 11.95
N LEU A 34 -0.38 40.49 12.23
CA LEU A 34 -1.06 40.39 13.53
C LEU A 34 -0.33 39.43 14.47
N VAL A 35 0.41 38.46 13.94
CA VAL A 35 1.15 37.46 14.71
C VAL A 35 2.56 37.95 15.02
N ASP A 36 2.91 38.04 16.30
CA ASP A 36 4.29 38.25 16.76
C ASP A 36 5.05 36.92 16.75
N GLN A 37 5.88 36.71 15.73
CA GLN A 37 6.60 35.46 15.50
C GLN A 37 7.52 35.05 16.67
N GLN A 38 8.04 36.01 17.45
CA GLN A 38 8.92 35.70 18.57
C GLN A 38 8.14 35.31 19.83
N ARG A 39 6.96 35.89 20.00
CA ARG A 39 6.12 35.70 21.18
C ARG A 39 5.16 34.53 21.04
N ASP A 40 4.75 34.21 19.81
CA ASP A 40 3.78 33.16 19.50
C ASP A 40 4.21 32.31 18.29
N PRO A 41 5.18 31.40 18.48
CA PRO A 41 5.67 30.54 17.40
C PRO A 41 4.62 29.54 16.92
N ASP A 42 3.71 29.11 17.80
CA ASP A 42 2.66 28.14 17.49
C ASP A 42 1.61 28.77 16.56
N ALA A 43 1.14 29.99 16.86
CA ALA A 43 0.20 30.70 15.98
C ALA A 43 0.79 31.01 14.59
N PHE A 44 2.11 31.26 14.52
CA PHE A 44 2.79 31.44 13.24
C PHE A 44 2.85 30.14 12.43
N GLN A 45 3.14 29.01 13.08
CA GLN A 45 3.18 27.70 12.44
C GLN A 45 1.80 27.30 11.91
N ASP A 46 0.75 27.46 12.73
CA ASP A 46 -0.64 27.20 12.34
C ASP A 46 -1.06 28.07 11.13
N LEU A 47 -0.71 29.36 11.15
CA LEU A 47 -1.02 30.28 10.04
C LEU A 47 -0.30 29.86 8.75
N ARG A 48 0.95 29.40 8.86
CA ARG A 48 1.74 28.93 7.72
C ARG A 48 1.15 27.65 7.12
N GLU A 49 0.76 26.69 7.95
CA GLU A 49 0.12 25.45 7.51
C GLU A 49 -1.21 25.72 6.80
N CYS A 50 -2.03 26.64 7.33
CA CYS A 50 -3.26 27.07 6.68
C CYS A 50 -3.00 27.70 5.31
N TYR A 51 -1.97 28.55 5.20
CA TYR A 51 -1.58 29.19 3.94
C TYR A 51 -1.09 28.19 2.88
N GLU A 52 -0.21 27.26 3.26
CA GLU A 52 0.31 26.24 2.35
C GLU A 52 -0.81 25.31 1.88
N THR A 53 -1.70 24.91 2.79
CA THR A 53 -2.90 24.13 2.48
C THR A 53 -3.82 24.88 1.52
N ALA A 54 -4.11 26.17 1.79
CA ALA A 54 -4.95 27.00 0.94
C ALA A 54 -4.39 27.14 -0.49
N LEU A 55 -3.07 27.35 -0.64
CA LEU A 55 -2.45 27.41 -1.96
C LEU A 55 -2.53 26.08 -2.72
N SER A 56 -2.33 24.96 -2.03
CA SER A 56 -2.44 23.63 -2.64
C SER A 56 -3.86 23.37 -3.15
N TRP A 57 -4.87 23.75 -2.36
CA TRP A 57 -6.28 23.64 -2.70
C TRP A 57 -6.64 24.52 -3.91
N ALA A 58 -6.21 25.78 -3.93
CA ALA A 58 -6.49 26.69 -5.06
C ALA A 58 -5.86 26.19 -6.38
N ALA A 59 -4.66 25.60 -6.31
CA ALA A 59 -4.02 25.00 -7.49
C ALA A 59 -4.75 23.74 -7.98
N TRP A 60 -5.24 22.91 -7.06
CA TRP A 60 -6.08 21.76 -7.40
C TRP A 60 -7.41 22.18 -8.04
N ASP A 61 -8.10 23.15 -7.46
CA ASP A 61 -9.38 23.61 -7.99
C ASP A 61 -9.24 24.28 -9.36
N ALA A 62 -8.16 25.04 -9.59
CA ALA A 62 -7.84 25.58 -10.91
C ALA A 62 -7.63 24.48 -11.96
N ARG A 63 -6.92 23.40 -11.62
CA ARG A 63 -6.75 22.25 -12.53
C ARG A 63 -8.07 21.55 -12.82
N ARG A 64 -8.90 21.36 -11.79
CA ARG A 64 -10.22 20.72 -11.93
C ARG A 64 -11.15 21.55 -12.82
N ARG A 65 -11.17 22.88 -12.67
CA ARG A 65 -11.93 23.79 -13.55
C ARG A 65 -11.43 23.73 -14.99
N ALA A 66 -10.11 23.79 -15.20
CA ALA A 66 -9.54 23.67 -16.54
C ALA A 66 -9.86 22.32 -17.21
N GLN A 67 -9.90 21.24 -16.45
CA GLN A 67 -10.31 19.93 -16.95
C GLN A 67 -11.80 19.89 -17.30
N ALA A 68 -12.68 20.41 -16.43
CA ALA A 68 -14.11 20.48 -16.71
C ALA A 68 -14.41 21.36 -17.94
N GLU A 69 -13.70 22.47 -18.11
CA GLU A 69 -13.78 23.31 -19.31
C GLU A 69 -13.34 22.54 -20.56
N ALA A 70 -12.22 21.80 -20.50
CA ALA A 70 -11.76 20.96 -21.61
C ALA A 70 -12.73 19.83 -21.97
N GLU A 71 -13.34 19.19 -20.97
CA GLU A 71 -14.37 18.17 -21.16
C GLU A 71 -15.63 18.77 -21.81
N SER A 72 -16.08 19.94 -21.34
CA SER A 72 -17.23 20.64 -21.94
C SER A 72 -16.98 21.14 -23.37
N ALA A 73 -15.74 21.53 -23.70
CA ALA A 73 -15.35 21.94 -25.04
C ALA A 73 -15.26 20.76 -26.01
N GLY A 74 -14.90 19.56 -25.52
CA GLY A 74 -14.85 18.32 -26.30
C GLY A 74 -16.23 17.84 -26.77
N ASP A 75 -17.26 17.96 -25.92
CA ASP A 75 -18.62 17.56 -26.26
C ASP A 75 -19.30 18.52 -27.27
N ALA A 76 -18.93 19.80 -27.26
CA ALA A 76 -19.46 20.77 -28.23
C ALA A 76 -18.93 20.54 -29.65
N ALA A 77 -17.72 19.98 -29.81
CA ALA A 77 -17.13 19.70 -31.13
C ALA A 77 -17.62 18.39 -31.77
N GLY A 78 -18.27 17.51 -31.02
CA GLY A 78 -18.81 16.23 -31.50
C GLY A 78 -20.24 16.29 -32.05
N SER A 79 -20.97 17.40 -31.82
CA SER A 79 -22.30 17.59 -32.39
C SER A 79 -22.20 18.22 -33.78
N GLY A 80 -22.16 17.36 -34.80
CA GLY A 80 -22.16 17.75 -36.20
C GLY A 80 -23.39 18.55 -36.60
N ALA A 81 -23.29 19.87 -36.47
CA ALA A 81 -23.99 20.82 -37.34
C ALA A 81 -22.91 21.49 -38.19
N ALA A 82 -22.83 21.07 -39.45
CA ALA A 82 -21.95 21.67 -40.44
C ALA A 82 -22.20 23.20 -40.48
N PRO A 83 -21.18 24.05 -40.29
CA PRO A 83 -21.35 25.47 -40.53
C PRO A 83 -21.33 25.69 -42.05
N GLU A 84 -22.52 25.97 -42.58
CA GLU A 84 -22.71 26.52 -43.91
C GLU A 84 -21.97 27.85 -44.02
N ALA A 85 -21.11 27.93 -45.02
CA ALA A 85 -20.24 29.06 -45.29
C ALA A 85 -21.04 30.34 -45.57
N ALA A 86 -20.81 31.38 -44.78
CA ALA A 86 -21.22 32.74 -45.12
C ALA A 86 -20.19 33.78 -44.65
N ALA A 87 -19.53 34.35 -45.66
CA ALA A 87 -19.01 35.71 -45.77
C ALA A 87 -18.03 36.25 -44.72
N ALA A 88 -16.79 36.43 -45.17
CA ALA A 88 -15.87 37.43 -44.67
C ALA A 88 -16.46 38.85 -44.76
N PRO A 89 -16.08 39.75 -43.83
CA PRO A 89 -15.77 41.10 -44.24
C PRO A 89 -14.32 41.49 -43.88
N GLU A 90 -13.80 42.23 -44.82
CA GLU A 90 -12.48 42.82 -44.96
C GLU A 90 -12.32 44.08 -44.10
N ALA A 91 -11.12 44.22 -43.51
CA ALA A 91 -10.41 45.44 -43.12
C ALA A 91 -11.10 46.55 -42.27
N ALA A 92 -10.57 46.74 -41.05
CA ALA A 92 -10.24 48.08 -40.53
C ALA A 92 -9.15 47.97 -39.43
N ALA A 93 -7.97 48.49 -39.71
CA ALA A 93 -6.94 48.78 -38.70
C ALA A 93 -7.36 49.99 -37.84
N PRO A 94 -6.83 50.09 -36.61
CA PRO A 94 -6.06 51.30 -36.33
C PRO A 94 -4.76 51.04 -35.55
N ALA A 95 -3.76 51.83 -35.91
CA ALA A 95 -2.54 52.06 -35.16
C ALA A 95 -2.80 53.00 -33.97
N ALA A 96 -2.03 52.81 -32.88
CA ALA A 96 -1.25 53.84 -32.16
C ALA A 96 -1.11 53.51 -30.66
N GLN A 97 0.15 53.25 -30.27
CA GLN A 97 0.89 53.85 -29.15
C GLN A 97 0.14 54.17 -27.84
N ASP A 98 0.53 53.49 -26.75
CA ASP A 98 0.94 54.21 -25.52
C ASP A 98 1.80 53.29 -24.63
N ALA A 99 3.08 53.65 -24.52
CA ALA A 99 4.04 53.08 -23.59
C ALA A 99 4.21 54.07 -22.42
N PRO A 100 4.10 53.64 -21.15
CA PRO A 100 4.38 54.53 -20.03
C PRO A 100 5.89 54.72 -19.80
N PRO A 101 6.36 55.95 -19.50
CA PRO A 101 7.77 56.29 -19.34
C PRO A 101 8.35 55.86 -17.99
N PRO A 102 9.70 55.78 -17.87
CA PRO A 102 10.39 55.46 -16.63
C PRO A 102 10.37 56.63 -15.65
N ALA A 103 9.97 56.37 -14.40
CA ALA A 103 10.02 57.33 -13.31
C ALA A 103 11.48 57.64 -12.95
N GLN A 104 11.84 58.90 -13.12
CA GLN A 104 13.13 59.48 -12.78
C GLN A 104 13.27 59.68 -11.27
N VAL A 105 14.51 59.51 -10.83
CA VAL A 105 15.05 59.75 -9.50
C VAL A 105 14.85 61.22 -9.11
N MET A 106 14.07 61.48 -8.05
CA MET A 106 14.11 62.76 -7.36
C MET A 106 15.17 62.70 -6.26
N THR A 107 16.28 63.38 -6.51
CA THR A 107 17.28 63.79 -5.52
C THR A 107 16.68 64.77 -4.52
N ALA A 108 16.79 64.49 -3.22
CA ALA A 108 16.49 65.42 -2.14
C ALA A 108 17.72 66.30 -1.82
N PRO A 109 17.54 67.56 -1.41
CA PRO A 109 18.62 68.53 -1.25
C PRO A 109 19.30 68.45 0.12
N VAL A 110 20.63 68.61 0.08
CA VAL A 110 21.54 68.87 1.20
C VAL A 110 21.40 70.35 1.62
N PRO A 111 21.35 70.69 2.93
CA PRO A 111 21.61 72.04 3.38
C PRO A 111 23.09 72.23 3.75
N ALA A 112 23.64 73.34 3.27
CA ALA A 112 24.98 73.86 3.59
C ALA A 112 24.94 74.71 4.88
N GLY A 113 26.01 74.63 5.67
CA GLY A 113 26.33 75.49 6.80
C GLY A 113 27.73 75.18 7.33
N GLU A 114 28.70 76.00 6.92
CA GLU A 114 30.15 76.02 7.20
C GLU A 114 30.50 76.39 8.68
N PRO A 115 31.76 76.75 9.03
CA PRO A 115 32.98 75.94 9.09
C PRO A 115 33.72 76.12 10.45
N ASP A 116 34.76 75.31 10.73
CA ASP A 116 35.92 75.84 11.47
C ASP A 116 37.21 75.03 11.25
N ALA A 117 38.31 75.78 11.22
CA ALA A 117 39.70 75.44 10.95
C ALA A 117 40.29 74.37 11.93
N VAL A 118 41.47 73.75 11.75
CA VAL A 118 42.80 74.24 11.37
C VAL A 118 43.75 73.04 11.12
N ALA A 119 44.78 73.27 10.31
CA ALA A 119 46.15 72.71 10.33
C ALA A 119 46.36 71.21 9.98
N ASP A 120 46.96 70.85 8.84
CA ASP A 120 48.39 70.98 8.43
C ASP A 120 49.25 69.79 8.89
N ALA A 121 49.65 68.92 7.93
CA ALA A 121 50.94 68.22 7.86
C ALA A 121 50.95 67.18 6.73
N ALA A 122 51.81 67.41 5.75
CA ALA A 122 52.14 66.52 4.65
C ALA A 122 52.94 65.28 5.10
N MET A 123 52.69 64.11 4.49
CA MET A 123 53.74 63.20 4.02
C MET A 123 53.19 62.15 3.04
N ALA A 124 53.69 62.16 1.81
CA ALA A 124 53.64 61.04 0.87
C ALA A 124 54.77 60.04 1.21
N PRO A 125 55.00 58.94 0.46
CA PRO A 125 54.12 58.00 -0.25
C PRO A 125 54.44 56.52 0.09
N ALA A 126 53.55 55.55 -0.18
CA ALA A 126 53.98 54.14 -0.26
C ALA A 126 53.08 53.32 -1.20
N ALA A 127 53.65 53.06 -2.38
CA ALA A 127 53.58 51.84 -3.19
C ALA A 127 52.31 50.98 -3.12
N GLN A 128 51.57 51.05 -4.23
CA GLN A 128 50.68 50.02 -4.74
C GLN A 128 51.42 48.68 -4.84
N ALA A 129 51.11 47.73 -3.95
CA ALA A 129 51.35 46.31 -4.18
C ALA A 129 50.03 45.70 -4.65
N GLY A 130 50.02 45.23 -5.90
CA GLY A 130 48.87 44.58 -6.51
C GLY A 130 48.42 43.36 -5.71
N VAL A 131 47.27 43.48 -5.06
CA VAL A 131 46.48 42.30 -4.70
C VAL A 131 45.62 42.04 -5.94
N ALA A 132 46.14 41.18 -6.82
CA ALA A 132 45.34 40.59 -7.87
C ALA A 132 44.06 40.04 -7.21
N ALA A 133 42.92 40.64 -7.55
CA ALA A 133 41.61 40.16 -7.17
C ALA A 133 41.47 38.77 -7.78
N ALA A 134 41.88 37.76 -7.02
CA ALA A 134 41.59 36.37 -7.28
C ALA A 134 40.07 36.29 -7.38
N SER A 135 39.58 36.17 -8.61
CA SER A 135 38.19 35.91 -8.89
C SER A 135 37.82 34.69 -8.07
N ALA A 136 36.99 34.88 -7.04
CA ALA A 136 36.50 33.78 -6.24
C ALA A 136 35.94 32.73 -7.23
N PRO A 137 36.33 31.45 -7.13
CA PRO A 137 35.80 30.43 -8.02
C PRO A 137 34.27 30.50 -7.95
N PRO A 138 33.54 30.42 -9.09
CA PRO A 138 32.09 30.42 -9.07
C PRO A 138 31.65 29.34 -8.09
N VAL A 139 30.94 29.76 -7.05
CA VAL A 139 30.35 28.83 -6.08
C VAL A 139 29.51 27.86 -6.90
N PRO A 140 29.81 26.54 -6.90
CA PRO A 140 29.03 25.59 -7.68
C PRO A 140 27.57 25.74 -7.26
N ASP A 141 26.71 25.92 -8.27
CA ASP A 141 25.30 26.21 -8.14
C ASP A 141 24.67 25.20 -7.17
N ARG A 142 24.42 25.62 -5.92
CA ARG A 142 23.83 24.73 -4.91
C ARG A 142 22.37 24.55 -5.29
N GLN A 143 22.09 23.51 -6.05
CA GLN A 143 20.72 23.07 -6.31
C GLN A 143 19.98 22.93 -4.97
N ALA A 144 18.78 23.51 -4.87
CA ALA A 144 17.98 23.39 -3.68
C ALA A 144 17.64 21.90 -3.42
N PRO A 145 17.71 21.42 -2.17
CA PRO A 145 17.40 20.02 -1.83
C PRO A 145 16.07 19.53 -2.43
N TRP A 146 15.08 20.41 -2.50
CA TRP A 146 13.77 20.13 -3.09
C TRP A 146 13.85 19.78 -4.59
N ASP A 147 14.66 20.51 -5.36
CA ASP A 147 14.86 20.28 -6.80
C ASP A 147 15.58 18.96 -7.06
N VAL A 148 16.55 18.62 -6.21
CA VAL A 148 17.26 17.34 -6.28
C VAL A 148 16.29 16.18 -6.04
N GLY A 149 15.40 16.28 -5.04
CA GLY A 149 14.39 15.27 -4.75
C GLY A 149 13.42 15.08 -5.91
N ARG A 150 12.97 16.17 -6.53
CA ARG A 150 12.15 16.16 -7.74
C ARG A 150 12.86 15.52 -8.94
N ALA A 151 14.13 15.85 -9.17
CA ALA A 151 14.91 15.27 -10.26
C ALA A 151 15.09 13.74 -10.08
N LEU A 152 15.34 13.30 -8.85
CA LEU A 152 15.41 11.88 -8.50
C LEU A 152 14.08 11.15 -8.70
N PHE A 153 12.97 11.79 -8.33
CA PHE A 153 11.63 11.28 -8.59
C PHE A 153 11.37 11.09 -10.09
N HIS A 154 11.75 12.06 -10.92
CA HIS A 154 11.62 11.92 -12.38
C HIS A 154 12.49 10.79 -12.93
N ALA A 155 13.72 10.64 -12.43
CA ALA A 155 14.61 9.54 -12.83
C ALA A 155 14.01 8.18 -12.43
N PHE A 156 13.44 8.07 -11.23
CA PHE A 156 12.72 6.87 -10.78
C PHE A 156 11.52 6.56 -11.69
N CYS A 157 10.69 7.56 -11.99
CA CYS A 157 9.54 7.40 -12.89
C CYS A 157 9.94 6.95 -14.29
N ALA A 158 11.06 7.44 -14.83
CA ALA A 158 11.58 7.03 -16.13
C ALA A 158 12.00 5.54 -16.16
N GLY A 159 12.32 4.95 -15.00
CA GLY A 159 12.65 3.53 -14.86
C GLY A 159 11.44 2.59 -14.75
N LEU A 160 10.26 3.10 -14.41
CA LEU A 160 9.06 2.28 -14.16
C LEU A 160 8.62 1.41 -15.34
N PRO A 161 8.63 1.90 -16.60
CA PRO A 161 8.23 1.07 -17.75
C PRO A 161 9.08 -0.21 -17.89
N GLY A 162 10.35 -0.18 -17.47
CA GLY A 162 11.22 -1.35 -17.47
C GLY A 162 10.82 -2.42 -16.45
N LEU A 163 10.17 -2.03 -15.35
CA LEU A 163 9.61 -2.96 -14.36
C LEU A 163 8.30 -3.58 -14.87
N GLU A 164 7.49 -2.79 -15.56
CA GLU A 164 6.24 -3.26 -16.16
C GLU A 164 6.48 -4.33 -17.23
N GLN A 165 7.50 -4.19 -18.07
CA GLN A 165 7.81 -5.16 -19.13
C GLN A 165 8.26 -6.53 -18.58
N ARG A 166 8.76 -6.59 -17.35
CA ARG A 166 9.21 -7.83 -16.69
C ARG A 166 8.07 -8.61 -16.04
N ARG A 167 6.80 -8.29 -16.34
CA ARG A 167 5.54 -8.82 -15.79
C ARG A 167 5.24 -10.31 -16.00
N LEU A 168 6.25 -11.17 -16.13
CA LEU A 168 5.99 -12.61 -16.20
C LEU A 168 5.35 -13.15 -14.89
N GLU A 169 5.48 -12.43 -13.77
CA GLU A 169 4.85 -12.76 -12.49
C GLU A 169 4.32 -11.49 -11.78
N PRO A 170 3.06 -11.46 -11.29
CA PRO A 170 2.51 -10.33 -10.54
C PRO A 170 3.11 -10.29 -9.13
N ARG A 171 4.24 -9.61 -8.97
CA ARG A 171 4.97 -9.50 -7.70
C ARG A 171 5.22 -8.05 -7.33
N GLU A 172 4.99 -7.76 -6.06
CA GLU A 172 5.30 -6.47 -5.42
C GLU A 172 6.82 -6.27 -5.26
N GLN A 173 7.57 -7.36 -5.07
CA GLN A 173 8.99 -7.33 -4.73
C GLN A 173 9.88 -6.49 -5.68
N PRO A 174 9.78 -6.58 -7.01
CA PRO A 174 10.60 -5.76 -7.90
C PRO A 174 10.37 -4.25 -7.75
N TRP A 175 9.15 -3.85 -7.38
CA TRP A 175 8.80 -2.44 -7.13
C TRP A 175 9.39 -1.96 -5.80
N THR A 176 9.28 -2.78 -4.76
CA THR A 176 9.92 -2.55 -3.47
C THR A 176 11.45 -2.43 -3.61
N ASP A 177 12.06 -3.33 -4.37
CA ASP A 177 13.52 -3.34 -4.57
C ASP A 177 13.98 -2.13 -5.38
N ALA A 178 13.24 -1.75 -6.43
CA ALA A 178 13.52 -0.54 -7.21
C ALA A 178 13.40 0.74 -6.35
N LEU A 179 12.37 0.82 -5.50
CA LEU A 179 12.18 1.96 -4.60
C LEU A 179 13.29 2.03 -3.54
N ARG A 180 13.69 0.90 -2.97
CA ARG A 180 14.84 0.83 -2.04
C ARG A 180 16.15 1.22 -2.72
N ALA A 181 16.37 0.78 -3.96
CA ALA A 181 17.55 1.16 -4.73
C ALA A 181 17.57 2.67 -5.02
N ALA A 182 16.41 3.27 -5.34
CA ALA A 182 16.31 4.72 -5.50
C ALA A 182 16.63 5.45 -4.18
N LEU A 183 16.09 5.00 -3.06
CA LEU A 183 16.35 5.58 -1.73
C LEU A 183 17.78 5.38 -1.22
N ALA A 184 18.57 4.50 -1.85
CA ALA A 184 19.99 4.31 -1.53
C ALA A 184 20.91 5.36 -2.17
N ASP A 185 20.38 6.25 -3.03
CA ASP A 185 21.14 7.38 -3.57
C ASP A 185 21.61 8.31 -2.43
N GLU A 186 22.91 8.61 -2.37
CA GLU A 186 23.51 9.42 -1.31
C GLU A 186 22.86 10.81 -1.17
N ARG A 187 22.27 11.34 -2.25
CA ARG A 187 21.58 12.64 -2.22
C ARG A 187 20.29 12.59 -1.41
N LEU A 188 19.68 11.42 -1.23
CA LEU A 188 18.50 11.21 -0.39
C LEU A 188 18.85 10.96 1.08
N LEU A 189 20.13 11.00 1.46
CA LEU A 189 20.54 11.08 2.87
C LEU A 189 20.13 12.43 3.48
N ASN A 190 20.01 13.48 2.66
CA ASN A 190 19.43 14.74 3.10
C ASN A 190 17.91 14.58 3.30
N PHE A 191 17.45 14.91 4.51
CA PHE A 191 16.05 14.78 4.92
C PHE A 191 15.08 15.56 4.03
N GLU A 192 15.40 16.80 3.62
CA GLU A 192 14.54 17.63 2.77
C GLU A 192 14.44 17.05 1.35
N THR A 193 15.57 16.58 0.79
CA THR A 193 15.59 15.90 -0.51
C THR A 193 14.72 14.65 -0.49
N ARG A 194 14.82 13.85 0.58
CA ARG A 194 14.01 12.64 0.76
C ARG A 194 12.53 12.95 0.94
N LEU A 195 12.19 13.95 1.74
CA LEU A 195 10.81 14.40 1.91
C LEU A 195 10.22 14.88 0.58
N SER A 196 10.96 15.67 -0.21
CA SER A 196 10.55 16.08 -1.55
C SER A 196 10.25 14.87 -2.43
N PHE A 197 11.14 13.86 -2.48
CA PHE A 197 10.93 12.64 -3.25
C PHE A 197 9.65 11.89 -2.82
N GLU A 198 9.42 11.76 -1.51
CA GLU A 198 8.22 11.10 -0.95
C GLU A 198 6.93 11.86 -1.28
N VAL A 199 6.94 13.20 -1.18
CA VAL A 199 5.80 14.06 -1.55
C VAL A 199 5.42 13.89 -3.02
N HIS A 200 6.40 13.86 -3.93
CA HIS A 200 6.12 13.67 -5.36
C HIS A 200 5.57 12.26 -5.66
N LEU A 201 6.04 11.22 -4.97
CA LEU A 201 5.46 9.87 -5.05
C LEU A 201 4.03 9.82 -4.52
N ALA A 202 3.76 10.51 -3.41
CA ALA A 202 2.42 10.55 -2.85
C ALA A 202 1.44 11.24 -3.80
N HIS A 203 1.82 12.36 -4.41
CA HIS A 203 1.02 13.02 -5.44
C HIS A 203 0.80 12.13 -6.65
N LEU A 204 1.85 11.46 -7.16
CA LEU A 204 1.74 10.52 -8.28
C LEU A 204 0.69 9.43 -8.02
N LEU A 205 0.65 8.88 -6.81
CA LEU A 205 -0.30 7.84 -6.43
C LEU A 205 -1.72 8.40 -6.23
N ALA A 206 -1.84 9.58 -5.62
CA ALA A 206 -3.13 10.24 -5.37
C ALA A 206 -3.79 10.76 -6.66
N ASP A 207 -3.02 11.07 -7.70
CA ASP A 207 -3.51 11.48 -9.02
C ASP A 207 -4.20 10.33 -9.80
N GLY A 208 -4.22 9.12 -9.24
CA GLY A 208 -5.00 7.98 -9.73
C GLY A 208 -4.16 6.85 -10.32
N TRP A 209 -4.85 5.88 -10.92
CA TRP A 209 -4.21 4.67 -11.45
C TRP A 209 -3.40 4.95 -12.72
N ARG A 210 -2.19 4.41 -12.75
CA ARG A 210 -1.40 4.16 -13.96
C ARG A 210 -0.97 2.70 -13.95
N SER A 211 -0.54 2.19 -15.11
CA SER A 211 0.03 0.85 -15.19
C SER A 211 1.10 0.66 -14.10
N GLY A 212 0.99 -0.44 -13.33
CA GLY A 212 1.94 -0.75 -12.26
C GLY A 212 1.67 -0.08 -10.91
N HIS A 213 0.77 0.91 -10.82
CA HIS A 213 0.42 1.54 -9.54
C HIS A 213 -0.15 0.54 -8.53
N GLU A 214 -0.77 -0.55 -8.98
CA GLU A 214 -1.25 -1.62 -8.10
C GLU A 214 -0.12 -2.32 -7.31
N PHE A 215 1.13 -2.19 -7.77
CA PHE A 215 2.33 -2.70 -7.10
C PHE A 215 3.18 -1.58 -6.49
N LEU A 216 3.20 -0.40 -7.10
CA LEU A 216 3.90 0.77 -6.55
C LEU A 216 3.29 1.24 -5.23
N PHE A 217 1.96 1.32 -5.14
CA PHE A 217 1.26 1.74 -3.93
C PHE A 217 1.62 0.91 -2.69
N PRO A 218 1.47 -0.44 -2.71
CA PRO A 218 1.85 -1.26 -1.57
C PRO A 218 3.36 -1.23 -1.29
N ALA A 219 4.21 -1.15 -2.32
CA ALA A 219 5.65 -0.98 -2.16
C ALA A 219 6.01 0.32 -1.44
N CYS A 220 5.37 1.45 -1.77
CA CYS A 220 5.56 2.72 -1.08
C CYS A 220 5.12 2.63 0.38
N ALA A 221 3.94 2.05 0.63
CA ALA A 221 3.42 1.88 1.98
C ALA A 221 4.37 1.06 2.87
N GLN A 222 4.99 0.01 2.31
CA GLN A 222 5.99 -0.80 2.99
C GLN A 222 7.31 -0.05 3.21
N VAL A 223 7.85 0.61 2.19
CA VAL A 223 9.20 1.22 2.22
C VAL A 223 9.24 2.50 3.05
N PHE A 224 8.21 3.33 2.97
CA PHE A 224 8.09 4.55 3.78
C PHE A 224 7.46 4.30 5.15
N GLY A 225 6.95 3.09 5.38
CA GLY A 225 6.33 2.71 6.65
C GLY A 225 4.95 3.34 6.88
N TRP A 226 4.26 3.75 5.81
CA TRP A 226 2.92 4.32 5.89
C TRP A 226 1.91 3.36 6.51
N ASP A 227 2.08 2.05 6.40
CA ASP A 227 1.20 1.07 7.07
C ASP A 227 1.28 1.16 8.60
N SER A 228 2.45 1.50 9.14
CA SER A 228 2.74 1.53 10.59
C SER A 228 2.64 2.93 11.20
N ASP A 229 2.98 3.97 10.44
CA ASP A 229 2.96 5.37 10.89
C ASP A 229 2.05 6.23 10.00
N ARG A 230 0.75 6.22 10.30
CA ARG A 230 -0.24 7.07 9.60
C ARG A 230 0.01 8.56 9.79
N ARG A 231 0.71 8.97 10.86
CA ARG A 231 1.01 10.40 11.10
C ARG A 231 2.01 10.93 10.07
N ALA A 232 2.86 10.08 9.51
CA ALA A 232 3.76 10.45 8.44
C ALA A 232 3.02 10.93 7.18
N LEU A 233 1.88 10.32 6.86
CA LEU A 233 1.04 10.72 5.74
C LEU A 233 0.46 12.13 5.92
N GLY A 234 0.15 12.54 7.14
CA GLY A 234 -0.34 13.89 7.43
C GLY A 234 0.61 15.00 6.93
N ARG A 235 1.93 14.74 6.94
CA ARG A 235 2.94 15.69 6.42
C ARG A 235 2.95 15.81 4.90
N LEU A 236 2.30 14.89 4.19
CA LEU A 236 2.20 14.87 2.73
C LEU A 236 0.94 15.64 2.24
N GLY A 237 0.26 16.35 3.15
CA GLY A 237 -0.91 17.16 2.84
C GLY A 237 -2.10 16.34 2.32
N GLN A 238 -2.82 16.91 1.34
CA GLN A 238 -4.02 16.27 0.76
C GLN A 238 -3.73 14.90 0.14
N ALA A 239 -2.60 14.76 -0.57
CA ALA A 239 -2.22 13.47 -1.15
C ALA A 239 -2.08 12.41 -0.05
N GLY A 240 -1.41 12.76 1.05
CA GLY A 240 -1.31 11.90 2.22
C GLY A 240 -2.66 11.46 2.80
N GLN A 241 -3.64 12.36 2.90
CA GLN A 241 -4.99 12.04 3.38
C GLN A 241 -5.71 11.04 2.46
N VAL A 242 -5.60 11.21 1.14
CA VAL A 242 -6.18 10.26 0.16
C VAL A 242 -5.52 8.89 0.31
N LEU A 243 -4.20 8.83 0.45
CA LEU A 243 -3.46 7.58 0.65
C LEU A 243 -3.80 6.91 1.98
N ASP A 244 -4.03 7.68 3.04
CA ASP A 244 -4.41 7.17 4.37
C ASP A 244 -5.74 6.40 4.29
N LEU A 245 -6.77 7.03 3.72
CA LEU A 245 -8.07 6.41 3.48
C LEU A 245 -7.96 5.19 2.56
N ALA A 246 -7.18 5.29 1.48
CA ALA A 246 -6.95 4.17 0.57
C ALA A 246 -6.26 2.97 1.25
N LEU A 247 -5.35 3.22 2.21
CA LEU A 247 -4.70 2.14 2.97
C LEU A 247 -5.67 1.49 3.98
N GLU A 248 -6.57 2.25 4.62
CA GLU A 248 -7.62 1.68 5.47
C GLU A 248 -8.60 0.80 4.67
N GLU A 249 -9.01 1.29 3.51
CA GLU A 249 -9.86 0.55 2.56
C GLU A 249 -9.16 -0.72 2.05
N ARG A 250 -7.87 -0.62 1.70
CA ARG A 250 -7.04 -1.78 1.34
C ARG A 250 -6.98 -2.81 2.47
N ALA A 251 -6.75 -2.38 3.71
CA ALA A 251 -6.74 -3.28 4.87
C ALA A 251 -8.11 -3.97 5.03
N SER A 252 -9.20 -3.22 4.86
CA SER A 252 -10.57 -3.74 4.90
C SER A 252 -10.87 -4.73 3.77
N PHE A 253 -10.34 -4.49 2.56
CA PHE A 253 -10.39 -5.43 1.45
C PHE A 253 -9.69 -6.74 1.80
N PHE A 254 -8.47 -6.68 2.35
CA PHE A 254 -7.73 -7.87 2.74
C PHE A 254 -8.28 -8.57 3.99
N ALA A 255 -9.11 -7.93 4.80
CA ALA A 255 -9.81 -8.56 5.93
C ALA A 255 -11.00 -9.44 5.50
N GLN A 256 -11.50 -9.31 4.26
CA GLN A 256 -12.60 -10.11 3.75
C GLN A 256 -12.23 -11.60 3.58
N ASP A 257 -13.26 -12.44 3.46
CA ASP A 257 -13.05 -13.85 3.15
C ASP A 257 -12.43 -14.06 1.75
N VAL A 258 -11.85 -15.25 1.55
CA VAL A 258 -11.13 -15.58 0.30
C VAL A 258 -12.06 -15.57 -0.92
N GLN A 259 -13.33 -15.96 -0.76
CA GLN A 259 -14.26 -16.07 -1.89
C GLN A 259 -14.67 -14.68 -2.40
N GLN A 260 -15.04 -13.77 -1.50
CA GLN A 260 -15.35 -12.37 -1.84
C GLN A 260 -14.16 -11.69 -2.53
N ARG A 261 -12.96 -11.81 -1.95
CA ARG A 261 -11.75 -11.23 -2.54
C ARG A 261 -11.41 -11.83 -3.90
N THR A 262 -11.65 -13.12 -4.10
CA THR A 262 -11.37 -13.77 -5.40
C THR A 262 -12.28 -13.20 -6.48
N GLY A 263 -13.58 -13.02 -6.20
CA GLY A 263 -14.51 -12.37 -7.14
C GLY A 263 -14.08 -10.94 -7.47
N GLN A 264 -13.77 -10.13 -6.45
CA GLN A 264 -13.32 -8.74 -6.63
C GLN A 264 -11.99 -8.65 -7.39
N ARG A 265 -11.03 -9.56 -7.14
CA ARG A 265 -9.77 -9.63 -7.89
C ARG A 265 -9.99 -9.95 -9.37
N ASN A 266 -10.98 -10.78 -9.69
CA ASN A 266 -11.32 -11.06 -11.08
C ASN A 266 -11.88 -9.82 -11.78
N VAL A 267 -12.74 -9.05 -11.11
CA VAL A 267 -13.24 -7.76 -11.63
C VAL A 267 -12.09 -6.78 -11.88
N LEU A 268 -11.20 -6.61 -10.90
CA LEU A 268 -10.00 -5.77 -11.04
C LEU A 268 -9.10 -6.21 -12.20
N ALA A 269 -8.91 -7.52 -12.37
CA ALA A 269 -8.10 -8.05 -13.46
C ALA A 269 -8.71 -7.75 -14.83
N LEU A 270 -10.04 -7.77 -14.95
CA LEU A 270 -10.75 -7.42 -16.17
C LEU A 270 -10.74 -5.91 -16.44
N LEU A 271 -10.89 -5.06 -15.42
CA LEU A 271 -10.84 -3.59 -15.57
C LEU A 271 -9.48 -3.09 -16.07
N ARG A 272 -8.41 -3.84 -15.80
CA ARG A 272 -7.04 -3.50 -16.22
C ARG A 272 -6.69 -4.02 -17.62
N GLN A 273 -7.56 -4.83 -18.24
CA GLN A 273 -7.35 -5.26 -19.62
C GLN A 273 -7.66 -4.08 -20.56
N PRO A 274 -6.83 -3.84 -21.59
CA PRO A 274 -7.08 -2.77 -22.56
C PRO A 274 -8.32 -3.09 -23.41
N ASP A 275 -8.56 -4.38 -23.67
CA ASP A 275 -9.70 -4.84 -24.45
C ASP A 275 -10.95 -4.86 -23.58
N PRO A 276 -12.10 -4.38 -24.10
CA PRO A 276 -13.32 -4.36 -23.33
C PRO A 276 -13.85 -5.79 -23.14
N PRO A 277 -14.43 -6.11 -21.97
CA PRO A 277 -14.91 -7.46 -21.68
C PRO A 277 -16.03 -7.87 -22.65
N SER A 278 -16.25 -9.18 -22.80
CA SER A 278 -17.46 -9.68 -23.45
C SER A 278 -18.72 -9.28 -22.66
N ASP A 279 -19.86 -9.18 -23.33
CA ASP A 279 -21.13 -8.75 -22.70
C ASP A 279 -21.52 -9.64 -21.50
N GLN A 280 -21.27 -10.95 -21.62
CA GLN A 280 -21.52 -11.87 -20.51
C GLN A 280 -20.63 -11.55 -19.30
N ARG A 281 -19.33 -11.32 -19.51
CA ARG A 281 -18.40 -10.95 -18.42
C ARG A 281 -18.70 -9.58 -17.84
N LEU A 282 -19.15 -8.64 -18.67
CA LEU A 282 -19.60 -7.33 -18.22
C LEU A 282 -20.79 -7.49 -17.26
N ALA A 283 -21.82 -8.26 -17.64
CA ALA A 283 -22.99 -8.50 -16.80
C ALA A 283 -22.63 -9.22 -15.48
N GLU A 284 -21.75 -10.23 -15.53
CA GLU A 284 -21.27 -10.95 -14.34
C GLU A 284 -20.42 -10.06 -13.41
N GLY A 285 -19.62 -9.15 -13.97
CA GLY A 285 -18.69 -8.30 -13.21
C GLY A 285 -19.29 -7.00 -12.68
N MET A 286 -20.37 -6.50 -13.27
CA MET A 286 -20.90 -5.15 -12.97
C MET A 286 -21.34 -4.99 -11.51
N GLY A 287 -22.04 -5.98 -10.95
CA GLY A 287 -22.46 -5.92 -9.53
C GLY A 287 -21.28 -5.91 -8.57
N GLY A 288 -20.23 -6.68 -8.87
CA GLY A 288 -18.99 -6.68 -8.11
C GLY A 288 -18.26 -5.33 -8.20
N LEU A 289 -18.22 -4.71 -9.37
CA LEU A 289 -17.63 -3.39 -9.58
C LEU A 289 -18.35 -2.31 -8.76
N GLU A 290 -19.69 -2.20 -8.86
CA GLU A 290 -20.44 -1.17 -8.14
C GLU A 290 -20.36 -1.35 -6.62
N GLN A 291 -20.38 -2.60 -6.14
CA GLN A 291 -20.15 -2.88 -4.72
C GLN A 291 -18.75 -2.45 -4.27
N MET A 292 -17.72 -2.68 -5.10
CA MET A 292 -16.37 -2.20 -4.81
C MET A 292 -16.28 -0.68 -4.80
N MET A 293 -16.94 0.01 -5.73
CA MET A 293 -16.95 1.48 -5.76
C MET A 293 -17.62 2.09 -4.54
N GLN A 294 -18.71 1.49 -4.07
CA GLN A 294 -19.40 1.94 -2.86
C GLN A 294 -18.55 1.70 -1.59
N ARG A 295 -17.84 0.56 -1.53
CA ARG A 295 -17.09 0.14 -0.34
C ARG A 295 -15.66 0.69 -0.29
N PHE A 296 -15.07 0.96 -1.45
CA PHE A 296 -13.67 1.35 -1.61
C PHE A 296 -13.48 2.57 -2.53
N PRO A 297 -14.17 3.70 -2.24
CA PRO A 297 -14.14 4.86 -3.12
C PRO A 297 -12.76 5.50 -3.25
N HIS A 298 -11.88 5.39 -2.25
CA HIS A 298 -10.54 5.99 -2.30
C HIS A 298 -9.52 5.02 -2.88
N TRP A 299 -9.53 3.75 -2.48
CA TRP A 299 -8.54 2.75 -2.92
C TRP A 299 -8.73 2.31 -4.37
N LEU A 300 -9.97 2.14 -4.84
CA LEU A 300 -10.22 1.60 -6.17
C LEU A 300 -9.63 2.49 -7.29
N PRO A 301 -9.77 3.83 -7.28
CA PRO A 301 -9.12 4.73 -8.24
C PRO A 301 -7.59 4.63 -8.30
N LEU A 302 -6.91 4.18 -7.23
CA LEU A 302 -5.46 4.00 -7.22
C LEU A 302 -5.02 2.72 -7.92
N ILE A 303 -5.90 1.70 -7.97
CA ILE A 303 -5.55 0.35 -8.43
C ILE A 303 -6.31 -0.09 -9.69
N ALA A 304 -7.20 0.73 -10.21
CA ALA A 304 -7.94 0.47 -11.44
C ALA A 304 -8.12 1.75 -12.27
N PRO A 305 -8.07 1.67 -13.61
CA PRO A 305 -8.26 2.83 -14.48
C PRO A 305 -9.68 3.40 -14.36
N ALA A 306 -9.79 4.70 -14.05
CA ALA A 306 -11.07 5.41 -14.02
C ALA A 306 -11.81 5.35 -15.37
N ALA A 307 -11.07 5.46 -16.48
CA ALA A 307 -11.61 5.31 -17.83
C ALA A 307 -12.21 3.92 -18.07
N GLY A 308 -11.60 2.86 -17.53
CA GLY A 308 -12.13 1.49 -17.64
C GLY A 308 -13.45 1.32 -16.90
N ILE A 309 -13.56 1.91 -15.70
CA ILE A 309 -14.80 1.93 -14.91
C ILE A 309 -15.90 2.68 -15.66
N ALA A 310 -15.60 3.87 -16.18
CA ALA A 310 -16.55 4.67 -16.96
C ALA A 310 -17.01 3.92 -18.22
N ALA A 311 -16.09 3.30 -18.96
CA ALA A 311 -16.40 2.52 -20.15
C ALA A 311 -17.31 1.32 -19.85
N TRP A 312 -17.09 0.62 -18.74
CA TRP A 312 -17.96 -0.47 -18.30
C TRP A 312 -19.38 0.00 -18.00
N ARG A 313 -19.52 1.10 -17.25
CA ARG A 313 -20.82 1.70 -16.92
C ARG A 313 -21.58 2.14 -18.18
N GLU A 314 -20.88 2.77 -19.11
CA GLU A 314 -21.47 3.23 -20.36
C GLU A 314 -21.91 2.06 -21.25
N ARG A 315 -21.05 1.04 -21.42
CA ARG A 315 -21.41 -0.16 -22.19
C ARG A 315 -22.58 -0.92 -21.56
N TYR A 316 -22.62 -1.00 -20.23
CA TYR A 316 -23.76 -1.60 -19.52
C TYR A 316 -25.04 -0.81 -19.80
N ARG A 317 -24.99 0.52 -19.72
CA ARG A 317 -26.10 1.42 -20.02
C ARG A 317 -26.60 1.25 -21.45
N GLN A 318 -25.71 1.20 -22.44
CA GLN A 318 -26.05 0.97 -23.85
C GLN A 318 -26.76 -0.37 -24.06
N ARG A 319 -26.33 -1.41 -23.35
CA ARG A 319 -26.89 -2.76 -23.46
C ARG A 319 -28.27 -2.87 -22.81
N HIS A 320 -28.46 -2.27 -21.65
CA HIS A 320 -29.65 -2.45 -20.80
C HIS A 320 -30.63 -1.26 -20.82
N GLY A 321 -30.28 -0.16 -21.48
CA GLY A 321 -31.09 1.06 -21.55
C GLY A 321 -31.19 1.83 -20.23
N ARG A 322 -30.45 1.44 -19.18
CA ARG A 322 -30.46 2.07 -17.85
C ARG A 322 -29.12 1.88 -17.13
N PRO A 323 -28.73 2.78 -16.21
CA PRO A 323 -27.57 2.54 -15.35
C PRO A 323 -27.80 1.30 -14.46
N PHE A 324 -26.72 0.62 -14.09
CA PHE A 324 -26.78 -0.47 -13.12
C PHE A 324 -27.22 0.06 -11.76
N SER A 325 -28.18 -0.59 -11.10
CA SER A 325 -28.50 -0.36 -9.69
C SER A 325 -28.07 -1.56 -8.85
N LEU A 326 -27.52 -1.30 -7.66
CA LEU A 326 -27.22 -2.38 -6.70
C LEU A 326 -28.48 -3.12 -6.24
N ASP A 327 -29.65 -2.50 -6.36
CA ASP A 327 -30.94 -3.15 -6.10
C ASP A 327 -31.30 -4.22 -7.15
N ASP A 328 -30.71 -4.15 -8.35
CA ASP A 328 -30.87 -5.15 -9.39
C ASP A 328 -30.00 -6.39 -9.14
N MET A 329 -29.09 -6.36 -8.16
CA MET A 329 -28.33 -7.56 -7.82
C MET A 329 -29.29 -8.66 -7.36
N PRO A 330 -29.23 -9.87 -7.96
CA PRO A 330 -30.00 -10.97 -7.43
C PRO A 330 -29.57 -11.14 -5.98
N ALA A 331 -30.54 -11.00 -5.05
CA ALA A 331 -30.29 -11.21 -3.63
C ALA A 331 -29.52 -12.52 -3.52
N SER A 332 -28.26 -12.45 -3.10
CA SER A 332 -27.40 -13.63 -2.99
C SER A 332 -28.21 -14.67 -2.25
N ALA A 333 -28.63 -15.72 -2.97
CA ALA A 333 -29.50 -16.73 -2.39
C ALA A 333 -28.81 -17.16 -1.09
N PRO A 334 -29.49 -17.07 0.07
CA PRO A 334 -28.86 -17.29 1.35
C PRO A 334 -28.09 -18.60 1.24
N ALA A 335 -26.77 -18.52 1.39
CA ALA A 335 -25.91 -19.69 1.26
C ALA A 335 -26.58 -20.80 2.08
N PRO A 336 -26.83 -21.99 1.50
CA PRO A 336 -27.64 -23.01 2.14
C PRO A 336 -27.08 -23.19 3.55
N ALA A 337 -27.90 -22.84 4.54
CA ALA A 337 -27.44 -22.72 5.92
C ALA A 337 -26.59 -23.95 6.22
N PRO A 338 -25.31 -23.79 6.63
CA PRO A 338 -24.49 -24.94 6.94
C PRO A 338 -25.31 -25.75 7.93
N ARG A 339 -25.65 -27.00 7.59
CA ARG A 339 -26.37 -27.91 8.48
C ARG A 339 -25.43 -28.22 9.65
N THR A 340 -25.27 -27.26 10.55
CA THR A 340 -24.50 -27.36 11.77
C THR A 340 -25.27 -28.30 12.67
N ARG A 341 -24.75 -29.51 12.79
CA ARG A 341 -25.15 -30.56 13.72
C ARG A 341 -24.77 -30.16 15.18
N TRP A 342 -25.12 -28.93 15.56
CA TRP A 342 -24.78 -28.24 16.83
C TRP A 342 -25.96 -28.14 17.81
N GLY A 343 -27.05 -28.87 17.57
CA GLY A 343 -28.25 -28.85 18.42
C GLY A 343 -28.04 -29.28 19.87
N ASN A 344 -26.92 -29.93 20.22
CA ASN A 344 -26.71 -30.47 21.56
C ASN A 344 -25.58 -29.77 22.36
N ALA A 345 -24.78 -28.91 21.73
CA ALA A 345 -23.64 -28.27 22.41
C ALA A 345 -24.03 -27.02 23.22
N TRP A 346 -25.06 -26.29 22.77
CA TRP A 346 -25.51 -25.06 23.45
C TRP A 346 -26.26 -25.35 24.77
N VAL A 347 -27.01 -26.46 24.85
CA VAL A 347 -27.68 -26.90 26.09
C VAL A 347 -26.66 -27.28 27.17
N ALA A 348 -25.57 -27.95 26.79
CA ALA A 348 -24.49 -28.29 27.73
C ALA A 348 -23.77 -27.04 28.26
N TRP A 349 -23.59 -26.02 27.43
CA TRP A 349 -22.93 -24.77 27.84
C TRP A 349 -23.82 -23.91 28.77
N ALA A 350 -25.14 -23.90 28.53
CA ALA A 350 -26.12 -23.24 29.40
C ALA A 350 -26.20 -23.88 30.80
N CYS A 351 -26.12 -25.21 30.90
CA CYS A 351 -26.08 -25.90 32.20
C CYS A 351 -24.81 -25.57 33.01
N VAL A 352 -23.66 -25.39 32.36
CA VAL A 352 -22.41 -25.06 33.05
C VAL A 352 -22.40 -23.61 33.54
N MET A 353 -22.93 -22.67 32.76
CA MET A 353 -23.01 -21.25 33.19
C MET A 353 -24.07 -21.00 34.27
N GLY A 354 -25.18 -21.75 34.26
CA GLY A 354 -26.18 -21.70 35.34
C GLY A 354 -25.64 -22.16 36.69
N LEU A 355 -24.68 -23.09 36.69
CA LEU A 355 -24.07 -23.64 37.91
C LEU A 355 -22.96 -22.75 38.48
N VAL A 356 -22.32 -21.91 37.65
CA VAL A 356 -21.32 -20.93 38.09
C VAL A 356 -21.95 -19.62 38.55
N GLY A 357 -23.11 -19.23 38.00
CA GLY A 357 -23.87 -18.05 38.43
C GLY A 357 -24.52 -18.19 39.82
N SER A 358 -24.86 -19.41 40.23
CA SER A 358 -25.51 -19.69 41.50
C SER A 358 -24.56 -19.64 42.71
N LEU A 359 -23.24 -19.71 42.51
CA LEU A 359 -22.25 -19.55 43.58
C LEU A 359 -21.84 -18.09 43.87
N ARG A 360 -22.33 -17.09 43.12
CA ARG A 360 -21.99 -15.66 43.34
C ARG A 360 -23.04 -14.84 44.07
N LEU A 361 -24.17 -15.43 44.48
CA LEU A 361 -25.24 -14.73 45.20
C LEU A 361 -25.08 -14.68 46.73
N PHE A 362 -23.91 -15.04 47.28
CA PHE A 362 -23.66 -15.02 48.74
C PHE A 362 -22.51 -14.11 49.21
N GLY A 363 -22.04 -13.14 48.41
CA GLY A 363 -20.96 -12.27 48.85
C GLY A 363 -20.98 -10.86 48.29
N GLY A 364 -21.36 -9.90 49.14
CA GLY A 364 -20.70 -8.59 49.17
C GLY A 364 -21.50 -7.39 48.68
N SER A 365 -22.06 -6.65 49.65
CA SER A 365 -22.61 -5.31 49.54
C SER A 365 -21.53 -4.21 49.47
N GLY A 366 -21.89 -3.06 48.88
CA GLY A 366 -21.24 -1.75 49.02
C GLY A 366 -20.04 -1.54 48.07
N ASP A 367 -19.89 -0.44 47.33
CA ASP A 367 -20.29 0.94 47.63
C ASP A 367 -20.40 1.75 46.31
N GLY A 368 -21.20 2.81 46.34
CA GLY A 368 -21.53 3.65 45.18
C GLY A 368 -20.51 4.76 44.91
N GLY A 369 -20.17 4.96 43.63
CA GLY A 369 -19.41 6.11 43.15
C GLY A 369 -19.74 6.41 41.69
N SER A 370 -20.45 7.52 41.45
CA SER A 370 -20.72 8.06 40.12
C SER A 370 -19.43 8.31 39.36
N ALA A 371 -19.26 7.63 38.21
CA ALA A 371 -18.19 7.89 37.26
C ALA A 371 -18.78 8.44 35.96
N ALA A 372 -18.21 9.56 35.52
CA ALA A 372 -18.51 10.24 34.26
C ALA A 372 -18.48 9.27 33.07
N TYR A 373 -19.45 9.45 32.17
CA TYR A 373 -19.58 8.69 30.93
C TYR A 373 -18.33 8.86 30.07
N ARG A 374 -17.53 7.78 30.01
CA ARG A 374 -16.41 7.60 29.08
C ARG A 374 -16.92 6.64 28.00
N PRO A 375 -16.94 7.02 26.71
CA PRO A 375 -17.44 6.13 25.66
C PRO A 375 -16.60 4.86 25.64
N ALA A 376 -17.28 3.71 25.60
CA ALA A 376 -16.62 2.42 25.61
C ALA A 376 -15.80 2.23 24.32
N PRO A 377 -14.56 1.71 24.39
CA PRO A 377 -13.77 1.45 23.20
C PRO A 377 -14.47 0.42 22.32
N SER A 378 -14.38 0.64 21.01
CA SER A 378 -14.87 -0.26 19.97
C SER A 378 -14.29 -1.67 20.15
N GLU A 379 -15.00 -2.68 19.66
CA GLU A 379 -14.62 -4.09 19.80
C GLU A 379 -13.22 -4.36 19.22
N ALA A 380 -12.84 -3.65 18.15
CA ALA A 380 -11.50 -3.66 17.57
C ALA A 380 -10.43 -3.10 18.53
N GLY A 381 -10.73 -2.01 19.23
CA GLY A 381 -9.85 -1.44 20.26
C GLY A 381 -9.63 -2.41 21.44
N ARG A 382 -10.66 -3.17 21.83
CA ARG A 382 -10.56 -4.17 22.91
C ARG A 382 -9.73 -5.39 22.50
N VAL A 383 -9.74 -5.78 21.23
CA VAL A 383 -8.89 -6.86 20.71
C VAL A 383 -7.43 -6.43 20.69
N VAL A 384 -7.13 -5.19 20.27
CA VAL A 384 -5.76 -4.65 20.26
C VAL A 384 -5.22 -4.45 21.67
N GLU A 385 -6.05 -3.98 22.62
CA GLU A 385 -5.64 -3.82 24.01
C GLU A 385 -5.43 -5.17 24.71
N ARG A 386 -6.21 -6.20 24.34
CA ARG A 386 -6.04 -7.57 24.83
C ARG A 386 -4.73 -8.18 24.32
N LEU A 387 -4.42 -8.01 23.04
CA LEU A 387 -3.16 -8.45 22.44
C LEU A 387 -1.94 -7.74 23.07
N ARG A 388 -2.04 -6.42 23.34
CA ARG A 388 -0.97 -5.69 24.06
C ARG A 388 -0.78 -6.14 25.51
N ARG A 389 -1.86 -6.47 26.21
CA ARG A 389 -1.78 -7.02 27.60
C ARG A 389 -1.22 -8.44 27.60
N GLU A 390 -1.56 -9.24 26.59
CA GLU A 390 -1.00 -10.58 26.41
C GLU A 390 0.51 -10.51 26.07
N GLU A 391 0.94 -9.60 25.20
CA GLU A 391 2.37 -9.33 24.92
C GLU A 391 3.12 -8.80 26.16
N ALA A 392 2.53 -7.91 26.96
CA ALA A 392 3.15 -7.41 28.19
C ALA A 392 3.22 -8.48 29.30
N GLN A 393 2.23 -9.38 29.38
CA GLN A 393 2.24 -10.52 30.30
C GLN A 393 3.23 -11.60 29.84
N ASP A 394 3.39 -11.84 28.54
CA ASP A 394 4.39 -12.76 28.01
C ASP A 394 5.81 -12.20 28.14
N ALA A 395 6.00 -10.88 27.98
CA ALA A 395 7.26 -10.21 28.30
C ALA A 395 7.62 -10.31 29.80
N SER A 396 6.61 -10.23 30.68
CA SER A 396 6.80 -10.40 32.14
C SER A 396 7.06 -11.85 32.53
N ARG A 397 6.50 -12.82 31.79
CA ARG A 397 6.75 -14.27 31.98
C ARG A 397 8.13 -14.70 31.45
N LEU A 398 8.63 -14.05 30.40
CA LEU A 398 9.99 -14.26 29.89
C LEU A 398 11.07 -13.57 30.76
N GLY A 399 10.69 -12.60 31.61
CA GLY A 399 11.58 -11.95 32.58
C GLY A 399 11.61 -12.60 33.97
N SER A 400 10.80 -13.63 34.23
CA SER A 400 10.65 -14.24 35.56
C SER A 400 10.74 -15.77 35.49
N ALA A 401 11.92 -16.29 35.16
CA ALA A 401 12.28 -17.67 35.48
C ALA A 401 13.78 -17.77 35.83
N ASP A 402 14.01 -17.85 37.13
CA ASP A 402 15.09 -18.59 37.79
C ASP A 402 16.50 -17.99 37.86
N GLY A 403 16.66 -16.98 38.73
CA GLY A 403 17.95 -16.55 39.27
C GLY A 403 17.92 -16.17 40.76
N GLY A 404 16.83 -16.49 41.47
CA GLY A 404 16.51 -15.89 42.77
C GLY A 404 16.81 -16.71 44.02
N GLN A 405 17.20 -18.00 43.92
CA GLN A 405 17.38 -18.86 45.11
C GLN A 405 18.81 -19.34 45.38
N ALA A 406 19.82 -18.74 44.75
CA ALA A 406 21.23 -19.08 44.98
C ALA A 406 22.01 -18.10 45.87
N ILE A 407 21.46 -16.91 46.17
CA ILE A 407 22.22 -15.84 46.86
C ILE A 407 21.95 -15.79 48.39
N GLU A 408 20.95 -16.50 48.90
CA GLU A 408 20.63 -16.47 50.34
C GLU A 408 21.27 -17.61 51.15
N ARG A 409 21.91 -18.59 50.49
CA ARG A 409 22.68 -19.66 51.16
C ARG A 409 24.17 -19.34 51.38
N LEU A 410 24.67 -18.23 50.85
CA LEU A 410 26.07 -17.80 51.02
C LEU A 410 26.25 -16.65 52.03
N ARG A 411 25.18 -16.21 52.70
CA ARG A 411 25.20 -15.03 53.59
C ARG A 411 25.13 -15.34 55.09
N ARG A 412 25.05 -16.61 55.51
CA ARG A 412 25.11 -16.99 56.93
C ARG A 412 26.43 -17.73 57.20
N GLY A 413 27.38 -17.00 57.78
CA GLY A 413 28.74 -17.45 57.98
C GLY A 413 28.90 -18.57 59.01
N GLN A 414 29.91 -19.40 58.79
CA GLN A 414 30.59 -20.13 59.85
C GLN A 414 32.04 -20.43 59.43
N VAL A 415 32.97 -19.92 60.25
CA VAL A 415 34.43 -20.08 60.23
C VAL A 415 34.77 -21.39 60.99
N PRO A 416 35.80 -22.18 60.65
CA PRO A 416 37.10 -22.00 61.30
C PRO A 416 38.38 -22.31 60.48
N GLY A 417 39.38 -21.43 60.64
CA GLY A 417 40.84 -21.67 60.68
C GLY A 417 41.55 -22.10 59.38
N ALA A 418 42.81 -21.78 59.11
CA ALA A 418 43.78 -20.94 59.77
C ALA A 418 44.91 -20.58 58.78
N ALA A 419 45.57 -19.45 59.01
CA ALA A 419 46.94 -19.06 58.62
C ALA A 419 47.33 -18.87 57.14
N GLY A 420 47.87 -17.68 56.84
CA GLY A 420 48.97 -17.51 55.88
C GLY A 420 48.73 -16.48 54.76
N PRO A 421 49.53 -15.40 54.65
CA PRO A 421 49.21 -14.25 53.81
C PRO A 421 49.98 -14.18 52.47
N ALA A 422 49.51 -13.25 51.63
CA ALA A 422 50.20 -12.58 50.52
C ALA A 422 50.36 -13.36 49.19
N SER A 423 49.65 -12.90 48.16
CA SER A 423 50.29 -12.18 47.05
C SER A 423 49.24 -11.58 46.11
N ALA A 424 49.44 -10.30 45.79
CA ALA A 424 48.66 -9.56 44.81
C ALA A 424 48.97 -10.06 43.40
N GLY A 425 47.93 -10.50 42.67
CA GLY A 425 47.99 -10.80 41.25
C GLY A 425 46.75 -10.24 40.58
N ALA A 426 46.90 -9.09 39.92
CA ALA A 426 45.88 -8.51 39.06
C ALA A 426 45.60 -9.47 37.89
N GLY A 427 44.47 -10.17 37.95
CA GLY A 427 43.96 -11.00 36.86
C GLY A 427 43.30 -10.13 35.78
N PRO A 428 43.44 -10.48 34.49
CA PRO A 428 42.87 -9.72 33.39
C PRO A 428 41.34 -9.80 33.43
N VAL A 429 40.70 -8.65 33.30
CA VAL A 429 39.25 -8.52 33.09
C VAL A 429 38.90 -9.27 31.81
N ALA A 430 38.30 -10.45 31.95
CA ALA A 430 37.74 -11.20 30.84
C ALA A 430 36.62 -10.37 30.20
N GLU A 431 36.89 -9.79 29.03
CA GLU A 431 35.90 -9.16 28.17
C GLU A 431 34.73 -10.13 27.98
N ARG A 432 33.56 -9.75 28.51
CA ARG A 432 32.28 -10.39 28.18
C ARG A 432 32.06 -10.19 26.68
N ARG A 433 32.48 -11.17 25.87
CA ARG A 433 32.10 -11.25 24.46
C ARG A 433 30.57 -11.12 24.37
N PRO A 434 30.03 -10.17 23.59
CA PRO A 434 28.59 -10.05 23.40
C PRO A 434 28.05 -11.38 22.88
N ALA A 435 26.97 -11.86 23.50
CA ALA A 435 26.31 -13.09 23.09
C ALA A 435 25.99 -12.99 21.59
N ALA A 436 26.59 -13.86 20.79
CA ALA A 436 26.39 -13.89 19.35
C ALA A 436 24.89 -13.99 19.08
N GLN A 437 24.33 -12.97 18.41
CA GLN A 437 22.91 -12.92 18.10
C GLN A 437 22.55 -14.14 17.26
N ALA A 438 21.52 -14.88 17.69
CA ALA A 438 21.04 -16.05 16.97
C ALA A 438 20.57 -15.63 15.58
N ARG A 439 21.03 -16.33 14.55
CA ARG A 439 20.65 -16.08 13.16
C ARG A 439 19.29 -16.73 12.86
N PRO A 440 18.41 -16.05 12.10
CA PRO A 440 17.20 -16.68 11.57
C PRO A 440 17.56 -17.80 10.58
N LEU A 441 16.61 -18.71 10.34
CA LEU A 441 16.77 -19.74 9.31
C LEU A 441 16.98 -19.11 7.94
N THR A 442 17.86 -19.71 7.14
CA THR A 442 18.06 -19.27 5.75
C THR A 442 16.93 -19.79 4.85
N GLN A 443 16.59 -19.05 3.79
CA GLN A 443 15.58 -19.48 2.82
C GLN A 443 15.92 -20.85 2.19
N ALA A 444 17.19 -21.10 1.91
CA ALA A 444 17.65 -22.39 1.35
C ALA A 444 17.33 -23.59 2.26
N GLN A 445 17.41 -23.41 3.59
CA GLN A 445 17.02 -24.45 4.55
C GLN A 445 15.50 -24.66 4.57
N LEU A 446 14.72 -23.59 4.49
CA LEU A 446 13.26 -23.68 4.40
C LEU A 446 12.82 -24.41 3.13
N ASP A 447 13.49 -24.13 2.00
CA ASP A 447 13.24 -24.78 0.72
C ASP A 447 13.64 -26.27 0.75
N ASP A 448 14.77 -26.62 1.38
CA ASP A 448 15.19 -28.03 1.55
C ASP A 448 14.17 -28.83 2.36
N ILE A 449 13.69 -28.29 3.49
CA ILE A 449 12.65 -28.95 4.30
C ILE A 449 11.35 -29.05 3.51
N GLY A 450 10.96 -27.99 2.79
CA GLY A 450 9.77 -27.97 1.94
C GLY A 450 9.80 -29.04 0.85
N ARG A 451 10.95 -29.28 0.22
CA ARG A 451 11.14 -30.34 -0.81
C ARG A 451 11.02 -31.75 -0.25
N ARG A 452 11.26 -31.95 1.05
CA ARG A 452 11.16 -33.26 1.73
C ARG A 452 9.73 -33.61 2.17
N ILE A 453 8.77 -32.70 1.98
CA ILE A 453 7.36 -32.95 2.30
C ILE A 453 6.76 -33.89 1.24
N ASP A 454 6.90 -35.21 1.46
CA ASP A 454 6.27 -36.25 0.63
C ASP A 454 4.78 -36.41 0.99
N TYR A 455 3.98 -35.44 0.57
CA TYR A 455 2.54 -35.47 0.77
C TYR A 455 1.83 -36.16 -0.41
N LYS A 456 1.20 -37.30 -0.11
CA LYS A 456 0.34 -38.03 -1.05
C LYS A 456 -1.11 -37.90 -0.60
N PRO A 457 -1.94 -37.09 -1.30
CA PRO A 457 -3.35 -36.93 -0.93
C PRO A 457 -4.07 -38.28 -1.02
N GLY A 458 -4.75 -38.66 0.05
CA GLY A 458 -5.62 -39.85 0.05
C GLY A 458 -6.86 -39.66 -0.83
N PRO A 459 -7.62 -40.73 -1.12
CA PRO A 459 -8.86 -40.64 -1.90
C PRO A 459 -9.89 -39.67 -1.28
N ASP A 460 -9.85 -39.52 0.05
CA ASP A 460 -10.72 -38.64 0.84
C ASP A 460 -10.12 -37.25 1.11
N ALA A 461 -8.97 -36.93 0.50
CA ALA A 461 -8.34 -35.63 0.67
C ALA A 461 -9.24 -34.51 0.14
N ARG A 462 -9.58 -33.56 1.02
CA ARG A 462 -10.38 -32.39 0.65
C ARG A 462 -9.57 -31.47 -0.25
N THR A 463 -10.14 -31.09 -1.38
CA THR A 463 -9.57 -30.03 -2.22
C THR A 463 -9.65 -28.69 -1.51
N GLY A 464 -8.58 -27.91 -1.55
CA GLY A 464 -8.53 -26.61 -0.89
C GLY A 464 -7.15 -26.25 -0.37
N PRO A 465 -7.02 -25.09 0.29
CA PRO A 465 -5.78 -24.70 0.93
C PRO A 465 -5.46 -25.63 2.11
N VAL A 466 -4.19 -26.01 2.22
CA VAL A 466 -3.63 -26.71 3.38
C VAL A 466 -2.59 -25.81 4.03
N LYS A 467 -2.58 -25.73 5.36
CA LYS A 467 -1.62 -24.93 6.13
C LYS A 467 -1.30 -25.64 7.44
N VAL A 468 -0.03 -25.66 7.82
CA VAL A 468 0.41 -26.17 9.12
C VAL A 468 1.48 -25.26 9.72
N ARG A 469 1.37 -24.99 11.02
CA ARG A 469 2.35 -24.22 11.81
C ARG A 469 2.95 -25.10 12.90
N PHE A 470 4.28 -25.06 13.01
CA PHE A 470 5.06 -25.78 14.01
C PHE A 470 5.91 -24.83 14.84
N GLN A 471 6.05 -25.13 16.12
CA GLN A 471 7.11 -24.64 16.98
C GLN A 471 8.19 -25.72 17.07
N VAL A 472 9.40 -25.39 16.63
CA VAL A 472 10.54 -26.31 16.54
C VAL A 472 11.57 -25.93 17.59
N ARG A 473 12.11 -26.93 18.31
CA ARG A 473 13.25 -26.76 19.21
C ARG A 473 14.42 -27.62 18.75
N LEU A 474 15.61 -27.04 18.81
CA LEU A 474 16.86 -27.71 18.50
C LEU A 474 17.60 -28.12 19.78
N ASP A 475 18.37 -29.20 19.70
CA ASP A 475 19.33 -29.58 20.72
C ASP A 475 20.65 -28.79 20.61
N GLY A 476 21.65 -29.16 21.42
CA GLY A 476 22.98 -28.53 21.39
C GLY A 476 23.79 -28.79 20.12
N GLU A 477 23.44 -29.82 19.34
CA GLU A 477 24.08 -30.17 18.07
C GLU A 477 23.36 -29.54 16.87
N GLY A 478 22.29 -28.78 17.12
CA GLY A 478 21.45 -28.19 16.08
C GLY A 478 20.49 -29.20 15.45
N LYS A 479 20.28 -30.40 15.99
CA LYS A 479 19.26 -31.34 15.51
C LYS A 479 17.91 -31.02 16.11
N VAL A 480 16.84 -31.43 15.44
CA VAL A 480 15.46 -31.20 15.91
C VAL A 480 15.17 -32.09 17.11
N ALA A 481 15.06 -31.48 18.28
CA ALA A 481 14.74 -32.15 19.54
C ALA A 481 13.22 -32.29 19.75
N ASP A 482 12.46 -31.25 19.40
CA ASP A 482 11.01 -31.22 19.58
C ASP A 482 10.33 -30.46 18.42
N VAL A 483 9.14 -30.94 18.05
CA VAL A 483 8.27 -30.32 17.05
C VAL A 483 6.86 -30.35 17.61
N LYS A 484 6.37 -29.18 18.00
CA LYS A 484 5.00 -29.00 18.50
C LYS A 484 4.15 -28.37 17.41
N ARG A 485 3.05 -29.04 17.04
CA ARG A 485 2.07 -28.51 16.09
C ARG A 485 1.14 -27.51 16.80
N GLU A 486 1.08 -26.28 16.29
CA GLU A 486 0.23 -25.21 16.83
C GLU A 486 -1.09 -25.09 16.07
N GLU A 487 -1.03 -25.14 14.74
CA GLU A 487 -2.18 -24.90 13.87
C GLU A 487 -2.12 -25.87 12.69
N ALA A 488 -3.26 -26.46 12.31
CA ALA A 488 -3.39 -27.28 11.11
C ALA A 488 -4.75 -27.04 10.45
N ILE A 489 -4.72 -26.60 9.20
CA ILE A 489 -5.88 -26.35 8.34
C ILE A 489 -5.76 -27.27 7.13
N GLY A 490 -6.83 -27.99 6.81
CA GLY A 490 -6.92 -28.85 5.61
C GLY A 490 -6.70 -30.34 5.91
N ASP A 491 -5.91 -31.02 5.07
CA ASP A 491 -5.70 -32.47 5.16
C ASP A 491 -4.72 -32.84 6.29
N PRO A 492 -5.11 -33.68 7.28
CA PRO A 492 -4.20 -34.14 8.32
C PRO A 492 -2.98 -34.90 7.79
N ALA A 493 -3.07 -35.55 6.62
CA ALA A 493 -1.94 -36.22 6.00
C ALA A 493 -0.86 -35.23 5.52
N PHE A 494 -1.25 -34.00 5.15
CA PHE A 494 -0.29 -32.95 4.83
C PHE A 494 0.48 -32.50 6.09
N ALA A 495 -0.23 -32.30 7.20
CA ALA A 495 0.40 -31.94 8.48
C ALA A 495 1.38 -33.03 8.95
N ALA A 496 1.02 -34.31 8.81
CA ALA A 496 1.90 -35.43 9.15
C ALA A 496 3.15 -35.50 8.25
N ALA A 497 2.98 -35.30 6.94
CA ALA A 497 4.11 -35.26 5.99
C ALA A 497 5.06 -34.10 6.29
N ALA A 498 4.51 -32.91 6.59
CA ALA A 498 5.31 -31.74 6.95
C ALA A 498 6.05 -31.92 8.28
N GLU A 499 5.40 -32.50 9.30
CA GLU A 499 6.05 -32.80 10.58
C GLU A 499 7.21 -33.80 10.40
N LYS A 500 6.99 -34.85 9.59
CA LYS A 500 8.04 -35.83 9.25
C LYS A 500 9.22 -35.16 8.54
N ALA A 501 8.95 -34.28 7.58
CA ALA A 501 9.98 -33.53 6.86
C ALA A 501 10.82 -32.69 7.83
N VAL A 502 10.19 -31.94 8.74
CA VAL A 502 10.87 -31.13 9.77
C VAL A 502 11.71 -32.01 10.69
N ARG A 503 11.18 -33.13 11.20
CA ARG A 503 11.94 -34.06 12.07
C ARG A 503 13.12 -34.72 11.36
N SER A 504 13.03 -34.92 10.04
CA SER A 504 14.09 -35.50 9.21
C SER A 504 15.08 -34.48 8.64
N ALA A 505 14.95 -33.20 9.01
CA ALA A 505 15.88 -32.16 8.58
C ALA A 505 17.30 -32.47 9.07
N GLY A 506 18.30 -32.12 8.28
CA GLY A 506 19.70 -32.19 8.72
C GLY A 506 19.96 -31.23 9.91
N PRO A 507 21.07 -31.41 10.64
CA PRO A 507 21.43 -30.49 11.71
C PRO A 507 21.53 -29.06 11.19
N PHE A 508 20.92 -28.14 11.92
CA PHE A 508 20.96 -26.71 11.62
C PHE A 508 22.33 -26.14 12.01
N ALA A 509 22.73 -25.03 11.38
CA ALA A 509 23.99 -24.37 11.71
C ALA A 509 24.01 -23.99 13.21
N PRO A 510 25.15 -24.10 13.92
CA PRO A 510 25.23 -23.82 15.36
C PRO A 510 24.80 -22.40 15.76
N ALA A 511 24.81 -21.46 14.80
CA ALA A 511 24.37 -20.08 14.98
C ALA A 511 22.85 -19.90 14.87
N THR A 512 22.08 -20.95 14.53
CA THR A 512 20.62 -20.89 14.38
C THR A 512 19.95 -20.80 15.76
N SER A 513 18.86 -20.04 15.87
CA SER A 513 18.06 -20.01 17.10
C SER A 513 17.65 -21.42 17.55
N LYS A 514 17.79 -21.71 18.85
CA LYS A 514 17.38 -23.01 19.43
C LYS A 514 15.87 -23.23 19.43
N ALA A 515 15.07 -22.17 19.24
CA ALA A 515 13.63 -22.25 19.11
C ALA A 515 13.15 -21.29 18.02
N PHE A 516 12.29 -21.77 17.13
CA PHE A 516 11.70 -20.98 16.05
C PHE A 516 10.37 -21.57 15.58
N GLN A 517 9.62 -20.77 14.81
CA GLN A 517 8.35 -21.18 14.21
C GLN A 517 8.50 -21.42 12.71
N LEU A 518 7.83 -22.45 12.20
CA LEU A 518 7.74 -22.77 10.78
C LEU A 518 6.28 -22.80 10.35
N THR A 519 5.97 -22.22 9.18
CA THR A 519 4.65 -22.34 8.56
C THR A 519 4.81 -22.86 7.14
N TYR A 520 4.14 -23.98 6.83
CA TYR A 520 4.03 -24.51 5.47
C TYR A 520 2.60 -24.39 4.97
N SER A 521 2.42 -24.00 3.72
CA SER A 521 1.11 -23.90 3.08
C SER A 521 1.15 -24.37 1.64
N GLY A 522 0.04 -24.94 1.17
CA GLY A 522 -0.13 -25.44 -0.19
C GLY A 522 -1.60 -25.47 -0.60
N THR A 523 -1.90 -26.00 -1.78
CA THR A 523 -3.28 -26.20 -2.24
C THR A 523 -3.44 -27.58 -2.85
N VAL A 524 -4.40 -28.36 -2.35
CA VAL A 524 -4.73 -29.68 -2.87
C VAL A 524 -5.76 -29.54 -3.97
N ARG A 525 -5.46 -30.04 -5.16
CA ARG A 525 -6.37 -30.04 -6.32
C ARG A 525 -6.62 -31.48 -6.76
N LYS A 526 -7.89 -31.83 -6.96
CA LYS A 526 -8.26 -33.12 -7.54
C LYS A 526 -8.15 -32.99 -9.05
N VAL A 527 -7.05 -33.49 -9.62
CA VAL A 527 -6.92 -33.60 -11.07
C VAL A 527 -7.81 -34.77 -11.49
N ARG A 528 -8.94 -34.46 -12.14
CA ARG A 528 -9.75 -35.49 -12.78
C ARG A 528 -8.88 -36.10 -13.86
N ARG A 529 -8.45 -37.36 -13.69
CA ARG A 529 -7.80 -38.11 -14.77
C ARG A 529 -8.77 -38.02 -15.96
N PRO A 530 -8.36 -37.43 -17.11
CA PRO A 530 -9.22 -37.42 -18.28
C PRO A 530 -9.66 -38.86 -18.52
N ALA A 531 -10.95 -39.05 -18.78
CA ALA A 531 -11.47 -40.38 -19.10
C ALA A 531 -10.56 -40.97 -20.18
N PRO A 532 -10.13 -42.25 -20.05
CA PRO A 532 -9.38 -42.88 -21.13
C PRO A 532 -10.17 -42.63 -22.42
N ALA A 533 -9.50 -42.05 -23.42
CA ALA A 533 -10.14 -41.80 -24.70
C ALA A 533 -10.89 -43.08 -25.09
N PRO A 534 -12.16 -42.98 -25.50
CA PRO A 534 -12.92 -44.16 -25.90
C PRO A 534 -12.04 -44.93 -26.87
N ALA A 535 -11.79 -46.20 -26.58
CA ALA A 535 -10.98 -47.05 -27.45
C ALA A 535 -11.50 -46.84 -28.88
N PRO A 536 -10.63 -46.59 -29.87
CA PRO A 536 -11.06 -46.42 -31.24
C PRO A 536 -11.96 -47.61 -31.56
N ALA A 537 -13.22 -47.33 -31.90
CA ALA A 537 -14.17 -48.36 -32.24
C ALA A 537 -13.51 -49.23 -33.31
N THR A 538 -13.16 -50.46 -32.95
CA THR A 538 -12.78 -51.48 -33.91
C THR A 538 -13.99 -51.63 -34.81
N SER A 539 -13.92 -50.98 -35.97
CA SER A 539 -14.88 -51.17 -37.04
C SER A 539 -14.71 -52.62 -37.45
N SER A 540 -15.56 -53.50 -36.91
CA SER A 540 -15.83 -54.78 -37.53
C SER A 540 -16.47 -54.45 -38.87
N GLU A 541 -15.61 -54.39 -39.87
CA GLU A 541 -15.88 -54.40 -41.29
C GLU A 541 -16.76 -55.62 -41.58
N SER A 542 -18.07 -55.41 -41.51
CA SER A 542 -19.06 -56.33 -42.02
C SER A 542 -18.97 -56.23 -43.55
N ALA A 543 -18.32 -57.22 -44.15
CA ALA A 543 -18.19 -57.35 -45.59
C ALA A 543 -19.56 -57.21 -46.26
N PRO A 544 -19.71 -56.35 -47.27
CA PRO A 544 -20.94 -56.30 -48.05
C PRO A 544 -21.10 -57.60 -48.84
N ASN A 545 -22.28 -58.22 -48.73
CA ASN A 545 -22.70 -59.32 -49.58
C ASN A 545 -22.49 -58.97 -51.06
N PRO A 546 -22.00 -59.89 -51.90
CA PRO A 546 -21.88 -59.66 -53.33
C PRO A 546 -23.28 -59.46 -53.95
N PRO A 547 -23.46 -58.50 -54.86
CA PRO A 547 -24.73 -58.29 -55.51
C PRO A 547 -25.04 -59.42 -56.49
N GLU A 548 -26.25 -59.93 -56.32
CA GLU A 548 -26.97 -60.87 -57.18
C GLU A 548 -27.04 -60.35 -58.62
N ALA A 549 -26.62 -61.20 -59.56
CA ALA A 549 -26.61 -60.91 -60.98
C ALA A 549 -28.04 -60.71 -61.52
N ALA A 550 -28.29 -59.56 -62.14
CA ALA A 550 -29.46 -59.32 -62.98
C ALA A 550 -29.01 -59.06 -64.44
N PRO A 551 -29.82 -59.47 -65.44
CA PRO A 551 -29.35 -59.78 -66.77
C PRO A 551 -29.35 -58.57 -67.72
N GLU A 552 -28.29 -58.53 -68.53
CA GLU A 552 -28.26 -58.25 -69.96
C GLU A 552 -29.54 -57.63 -70.58
N ALA A 553 -29.48 -56.32 -70.86
CA ALA A 553 -30.38 -55.66 -71.79
C ALA A 553 -29.62 -54.62 -72.63
N ALA A 554 -29.42 -54.99 -73.89
CA ALA A 554 -29.27 -54.22 -75.13
C ALA A 554 -28.80 -52.74 -75.11
N PRO A 555 -27.79 -52.39 -75.93
CA PRO A 555 -27.38 -51.01 -76.16
C PRO A 555 -28.22 -50.37 -77.28
N ALA A 556 -28.74 -49.16 -77.02
CA ALA A 556 -29.26 -48.27 -78.06
C ALA A 556 -28.81 -46.84 -77.77
N ALA A 557 -27.76 -46.40 -78.47
CA ALA A 557 -27.49 -44.98 -78.66
C ALA A 557 -26.78 -44.77 -80.01
N GLN A 558 -27.56 -44.17 -80.91
CA GLN A 558 -27.20 -43.01 -81.71
C GLN A 558 -26.07 -43.17 -82.73
N GLY A 559 -26.51 -43.26 -83.98
CA GLY A 559 -25.73 -42.84 -85.13
C GLY A 559 -25.69 -41.32 -85.29
N ASP A 560 -24.75 -40.91 -86.13
CA ASP A 560 -24.72 -39.66 -86.87
C ASP A 560 -23.95 -39.96 -88.19
N PRO A 561 -23.83 -39.03 -89.16
CA PRO A 561 -24.76 -38.78 -90.26
C PRO A 561 -24.15 -39.14 -91.62
N GLN A 562 -24.96 -39.34 -92.68
CA GLN A 562 -24.62 -38.91 -94.04
C GLN A 562 -25.71 -39.17 -95.11
N ALA A 563 -25.80 -38.17 -96.01
CA ALA A 563 -26.06 -38.26 -97.45
C ALA A 563 -27.50 -38.14 -98.00
N ARG A 564 -27.67 -36.98 -98.68
CA ARG A 564 -28.53 -36.63 -99.82
C ARG A 564 -29.94 -36.13 -99.58
#